data_AF-W2XYN2-F1
#
_entry.id   AF-W2XYN2-F1
#
_cell.length_a   1.000
_cell.length_b   1.000
_cell.length_c   1.000
_cell.angle_alpha   90.00
_cell.angle_beta   90.00
_cell.angle_gamma   90.00
#
_symmetry.space_group_name_H-M   'P 1'
#
loop_
_entity.id
_entity.type
_entity.pdbx_description
1 polymer ?
#
loop_
_entity_poly.entity_id
_entity_poly.type
_entity_poly.pdbx_seq_one_letter_code
_entity_poly.pdbx_strand_id
1 'polypeptide(L)'
;MAGAPRRKNFTDDEDLALLRQIHTDRPSLRQRGGIMAAWDALATKLVVDENFPRNKLSCKTASGRFDKLVEAHRAHELRKSEELR
;
A
#
# COMPACT_ATOMS: atom_id res chain seq x y z
N MET A 1 -24.26 -3.61 -22.72
CA MET A 1 -23.83 -2.76 -21.57
C MET A 1 -22.62 -3.42 -20.94
N ALA A 2 -21.40 -2.93 -21.21
CA ALA A 2 -20.19 -3.45 -20.59
C ALA A 2 -20.22 -3.09 -19.09
N GLY A 3 -20.34 -4.10 -18.22
CA GLY A 3 -20.34 -3.91 -16.77
C GLY A 3 -19.07 -3.16 -16.34
N ALA A 4 -19.24 -2.22 -15.40
CA ALA A 4 -18.15 -1.41 -14.87
C ALA A 4 -16.91 -2.27 -14.59
N PRO A 5 -15.70 -1.83 -14.98
CA PRO A 5 -14.50 -2.64 -14.82
C PRO A 5 -14.37 -3.04 -13.36
N ARG A 6 -14.38 -4.36 -13.10
CA ARG A 6 -14.15 -4.94 -11.78
C ARG A 6 -12.95 -4.23 -11.16
N ARG A 7 -13.13 -3.65 -9.97
CA ARG A 7 -12.04 -2.99 -9.23
C ARG A 7 -10.86 -3.94 -9.24
N LYS A 8 -9.77 -3.60 -9.94
CA LYS A 8 -8.54 -4.39 -9.91
C LYS A 8 -8.03 -4.35 -8.47
N ASN A 9 -8.12 -5.50 -7.80
CA ASN A 9 -7.48 -5.71 -6.51
C ASN A 9 -5.97 -5.56 -6.69
N PHE A 10 -5.28 -5.20 -5.60
CA PHE A 10 -3.83 -5.19 -5.58
C PHE A 10 -3.30 -6.62 -5.74
N THR A 11 -2.32 -6.79 -6.62
CA THR A 11 -1.54 -8.02 -6.74
C THR A 11 -0.38 -8.03 -5.74
N ASP A 12 0.22 -9.20 -5.53
CA ASP A 12 1.38 -9.35 -4.65
C ASP A 12 2.57 -8.50 -5.12
N ASP A 13 2.78 -8.40 -6.44
CA ASP A 13 3.82 -7.54 -7.04
C ASP A 13 3.54 -6.04 -6.78
N GLU A 14 2.27 -5.61 -6.88
CA GLU A 14 1.87 -4.24 -6.57
C GLU A 14 2.06 -3.94 -5.08
N ASP A 15 1.73 -4.89 -4.20
CA ASP A 15 1.96 -4.75 -2.77
C ASP A 15 3.45 -4.70 -2.44
N LEU A 16 4.26 -5.52 -3.09
CA LEU A 16 5.70 -5.54 -2.89
C LEU A 16 6.35 -4.22 -3.33
N ALA A 17 5.98 -3.70 -4.51
CA ALA A 17 6.45 -2.41 -5.00
C ALA A 17 6.01 -1.27 -4.06
N LEU A 18 4.74 -1.30 -3.62
CA LEU A 18 4.19 -0.34 -2.67
C LEU A 18 4.97 -0.36 -1.34
N LEU A 19 5.18 -1.53 -0.75
CA LEU A 19 5.90 -1.69 0.51
C LEU A 19 7.37 -1.25 0.42
N ARG A 20 8.06 -1.56 -0.68
CA ARG A 20 9.44 -1.09 -0.93
C ARG A 20 9.52 0.43 -0.97
N GLN A 21 8.58 1.09 -1.64
CA GLN A 21 8.56 2.54 -1.71
C GLN A 21 8.18 3.17 -0.37
N ILE A 22 7.23 2.59 0.36
CA ILE A 22 6.85 3.05 1.71
C ILE A 22 8.04 2.94 2.67
N HIS A 23 8.81 1.86 2.59
CA HIS A 23 10.00 1.68 3.41
C HIS A 23 11.07 2.75 3.12
N THR A 24 11.19 3.16 1.87
CA THR A 24 12.15 4.19 1.42
C THR A 24 11.71 5.61 1.83
N ASP A 25 10.47 5.99 1.50
CA ASP A 25 9.97 7.35 1.72
C ASP A 25 9.39 7.60 3.12
N ARG A 26 9.09 6.52 3.86
CA ARG A 26 8.52 6.51 5.22
C ARG A 26 7.36 7.50 5.43
N PRO A 27 6.35 7.52 4.54
CA PRO A 27 5.24 8.47 4.62
C PRO A 27 4.42 8.35 5.92
N SER A 28 4.39 7.17 6.52
CA SER A 28 3.70 6.88 7.79
C SER A 28 4.36 7.50 9.02
N LEU A 29 5.63 7.91 8.94
CA LEU A 29 6.38 8.48 10.06
C LEU A 29 6.43 10.02 10.03
N ARG A 30 5.74 10.66 9.09
CA ARG A 30 5.73 12.13 8.97
C ARG A 30 4.90 12.76 10.10
N GLN A 31 5.29 13.96 10.52
CA GLN A 31 4.58 14.71 11.57
C GLN A 31 3.13 15.04 11.16
N ARG A 32 2.27 15.21 12.17
CA ARG A 32 0.83 15.50 12.01
C ARG A 32 0.64 16.72 11.10
N GLY A 33 -0.11 16.55 10.01
CA GLY A 33 -0.30 17.56 8.96
C GLY A 33 0.49 17.31 7.66
N GLY A 34 1.59 16.55 7.70
CA GLY A 34 2.40 16.22 6.53
C GLY A 34 2.18 14.81 5.95
N ILE A 35 1.39 13.98 6.64
CA ILE A 35 1.20 12.56 6.31
C ILE A 35 0.53 12.40 4.93
N MET A 36 -0.58 13.09 4.68
CA MET A 36 -1.29 12.99 3.39
C MET A 36 -0.43 13.45 2.21
N ALA A 37 0.32 14.54 2.37
CA ALA A 37 1.23 15.02 1.34
C ALA A 37 2.35 14.01 1.04
N ALA A 38 2.86 13.31 2.06
CA ALA A 38 3.86 12.27 1.86
C ALA A 38 3.30 11.04 1.15
N TRP A 39 2.08 10.62 1.48
CA TRP A 39 1.38 9.56 0.75
C TRP A 39 1.08 9.95 -0.70
N ASP A 40 0.73 11.21 -0.95
CA ASP A 40 0.45 11.70 -2.29
C ASP A 40 1.73 11.79 -3.15
N ALA A 41 2.84 12.25 -2.56
CA ALA A 41 4.15 12.23 -3.19
C ALA A 41 4.61 10.80 -3.53
N LEU A 42 4.44 9.86 -2.60
CA LEU A 42 4.72 8.44 -2.84
C LEU A 42 3.85 7.87 -3.96
N ALA A 43 2.55 8.16 -3.94
CA ALA A 43 1.62 7.68 -4.97
C ALA A 43 1.99 8.21 -6.35
N THR A 44 2.38 9.49 -6.43
CA THR A 44 2.84 10.12 -7.67
C THR A 44 4.11 9.46 -8.18
N LYS A 45 5.11 9.22 -7.31
CA LYS A 45 6.35 8.52 -7.70
C LYS A 45 6.06 7.13 -8.26
N LEU A 46 5.22 6.36 -7.59
CA LEU A 46 4.87 5.01 -8.04
C LEU A 46 4.13 5.03 -9.38
N VAL A 47 3.22 5.98 -9.62
CA VAL A 47 2.50 6.06 -10.91
C VAL A 47 3.40 6.46 -12.07
N VAL A 48 4.47 7.24 -11.81
CA VAL A 48 5.46 7.64 -12.82
C VAL A 48 6.47 6.53 -13.11
N ASP A 49 6.69 5.62 -12.17
CA ASP A 49 7.59 4.47 -12.35
C ASP A 49 6.98 3.45 -13.33
N GLU A 50 7.65 3.24 -14.47
CA GLU A 50 7.23 2.27 -15.50
C GLU A 50 7.20 0.83 -14.98
N ASN A 51 7.95 0.54 -13.91
CA ASN A 51 7.97 -0.76 -13.26
C ASN A 51 6.79 -0.96 -12.29
N PHE A 52 6.00 0.08 -12.02
CA PHE A 52 4.81 -0.07 -11.20
C PHE A 52 3.62 -0.53 -12.06
N PRO A 53 2.97 -1.67 -11.74
CA PRO A 53 1.93 -2.25 -12.61
C PRO A 53 0.68 -1.38 -12.76
N ARG A 54 0.52 -0.35 -11.91
CA ARG A 54 -0.71 0.42 -11.77
C ARG A 54 -0.56 1.86 -12.28
N ASN A 55 -1.36 2.18 -13.28
CA ASN A 55 -1.43 3.51 -13.88
C ASN A 55 -2.13 4.58 -13.02
N LYS A 56 -2.79 4.19 -11.91
CA LYS A 56 -3.49 5.10 -10.99
C LYS A 56 -3.37 4.63 -9.55
N LEU A 57 -2.76 5.48 -8.73
CA LEU A 57 -2.67 5.34 -7.29
C LEU A 57 -2.95 6.69 -6.65
N SER A 58 -3.80 6.71 -5.63
CA SER A 58 -4.09 7.92 -4.84
C SER A 58 -3.53 7.77 -3.44
N CYS A 59 -3.29 8.89 -2.73
CA CYS A 59 -2.84 8.86 -1.34
C CYS A 59 -3.75 7.97 -0.45
N LYS A 60 -5.07 8.05 -0.62
CA LYS A 60 -6.05 7.25 0.12
C LYS A 60 -5.95 5.76 -0.20
N THR A 61 -5.70 5.42 -1.47
CA THR A 61 -5.57 4.03 -1.90
C THR A 61 -4.26 3.44 -1.38
N ALA A 62 -3.16 4.18 -1.45
CA ALA A 62 -1.85 3.75 -0.94
C ALA A 62 -1.88 3.56 0.57
N SER A 63 -2.37 4.54 1.32
CA SER A 63 -2.46 4.46 2.79
C SER A 63 -3.39 3.33 3.23
N GLY A 64 -4.60 3.25 2.63
CA GLY A 64 -5.56 2.21 2.98
C GLY A 64 -5.10 0.80 2.60
N ARG A 65 -4.26 0.63 1.57
CA ARG A 65 -3.65 -0.66 1.26
C ARG A 65 -2.57 -1.03 2.26
N PHE A 66 -1.73 -0.06 2.64
CA PHE A 66 -0.72 -0.25 3.68
C PHE A 66 -1.34 -0.70 5.02
N ASP A 67 -2.40 -0.03 5.47
CA ASP A 67 -3.07 -0.38 6.74
C ASP A 67 -3.57 -1.84 6.71
N LYS A 68 -4.19 -2.27 5.61
CA LYS A 68 -4.65 -3.66 5.43
C LYS A 68 -3.51 -4.68 5.44
N LEU A 69 -2.37 -4.35 4.84
CA LEU A 69 -1.19 -5.22 4.83
C LEU A 69 -0.60 -5.36 6.24
N VAL A 70 -0.57 -4.26 7.00
CA VAL A 70 -0.11 -4.27 8.40
C VAL A 70 -1.06 -5.08 9.29
N GLU A 71 -2.37 -4.93 9.13
CA GLU A 71 -3.37 -5.73 9.85
C GLU A 71 -3.24 -7.23 9.54
N ALA A 72 -3.13 -7.58 8.25
CA ALA A 72 -2.94 -8.95 7.82
C ALA A 72 -1.66 -9.57 8.39
N HIS A 73 -0.56 -8.81 8.39
CA HIS A 73 0.70 -9.25 8.98
C HIS A 73 0.59 -9.47 10.49
N ARG A 74 -0.03 -8.54 11.23
CA ARG A 74 -0.26 -8.70 12.67
C ARG A 74 -1.10 -9.94 13.00
N ALA A 75 -2.17 -10.19 12.23
CA ALA A 75 -3.00 -11.38 12.40
C ALA A 75 -2.23 -12.67 12.11
N HIS A 76 -1.36 -12.66 11.08
CA HIS A 76 -0.50 -13.78 10.75
C HIS A 76 0.48 -14.11 11.88
N GLU A 77 1.16 -13.09 12.42
CA GLU A 77 2.11 -13.28 13.54
C GLU A 77 1.41 -13.76 14.82
N LEU A 78 0.21 -13.25 15.11
CA LEU A 78 -0.59 -13.71 16.25
C LEU A 78 -0.94 -15.19 16.14
N ARG A 79 -1.50 -15.62 15.01
CA ARG A 79 -1.82 -17.03 14.76
C ARG A 79 -0.59 -17.92 14.86
N LYS A 80 0.53 -17.49 14.27
CA LYS A 80 1.81 -18.24 14.35
C LYS A 80 2.29 -18.40 15.79
N SER A 81 2.08 -17.39 16.64
CA SER A 81 2.44 -17.47 18.07
C SER A 81 1.53 -18.39 18.88
N GLU A 82 0.28 -18.57 18.47
CA GLU A 82 -0.67 -19.50 19.11
C GLU A 82 -0.38 -20.95 18.72
N GLU A 83 0.04 -21.21 17.48
CA GLU A 83 0.42 -22.55 16.99
C GLU A 83 1.72 -23.09 17.61
N LEU A 84 2.59 -22.20 18.10
CA LEU A 84 3.87 -22.55 18.73
C LEU A 84 3.77 -22.72 20.26
N ARG A 85 2.57 -22.65 20.82
CA ARG A 85 2.29 -22.68 22.26
C ARG A 85 1.72 -24.03 22.70
#